data_AF-A0A2K3KI47-F1
#
_entry.id   AF-A0A2K3KI47-F1
#
_cell.length_a   1.000
_cell.length_b   1.000
_cell.length_c   1.000
_cell.angle_alpha   90.00
_cell.angle_beta   90.00
_cell.angle_gamma   90.00
#
_symmetry.space_group_name_H-M   'P 1'
#
loop_
_entity.id
_entity.type
_entity.pdbx_description
1 polymer ?
#
loop_
_entity_poly.entity_id
_entity_poly.type
_entity_poly.pdbx_seq_one_letter_code
_entity_poly.pdbx_strand_id
1 'polypeptide(L)' 'MAGRNDRAIANALTAVAQALQGNQNQQGGNDERRLERFMKQEPPKFDGGHNPDDAYKWLQEIERI' A
#
# COMPACT_ATOMS: atom_id res chain seq x y z
N MET A 1 -2.84 -39.98 -22.65
CA MET A 1 -2.01 -38.76 -22.47
C MET A 1 -2.85 -37.48 -22.34
N ALA A 2 -4.11 -37.54 -21.86
CA ALA A 2 -5.02 -36.37 -21.81
C ALA A 2 -4.92 -35.54 -20.52
N GLY A 3 -4.79 -36.16 -19.34
CA GLY A 3 -4.84 -35.44 -18.05
C GLY A 3 -3.59 -34.65 -17.62
N ARG A 4 -2.51 -34.65 -18.41
CA ARG A 4 -1.29 -33.88 -18.06
C ARG A 4 -1.48 -32.38 -18.37
N ASN A 5 -2.24 -32.05 -19.41
CA ASN A 5 -2.54 -30.67 -19.78
C ASN A 5 -3.55 -30.04 -18.82
N ASP A 6 -4.57 -30.79 -18.40
CA ASP A 6 -5.60 -30.29 -17.48
C ASP A 6 -5.01 -29.92 -16.11
N ARG A 7 -4.04 -30.71 -15.62
CA ARG A 7 -3.30 -30.41 -14.38
C ARG A 7 -2.41 -29.18 -14.52
N ALA A 8 -1.78 -28.99 -15.67
CA ALA A 8 -0.96 -27.80 -15.91
C ALA A 8 -1.81 -26.53 -15.94
N ILE A 9 -2.98 -26.58 -16.58
CA ILE A 9 -3.94 -25.47 -16.63
C ILE A 9 -4.50 -25.17 -15.24
N ALA A 10 -4.89 -26.19 -14.47
CA ALA A 10 -5.39 -26.01 -13.10
C ALA A 10 -4.34 -25.37 -12.17
N ASN A 11 -3.07 -25.77 -12.29
CA ASN A 11 -1.98 -25.17 -11.52
C ASN A 11 -1.73 -23.72 -11.91
N ALA A 12 -1.76 -23.41 -13.22
CA ALA A 12 -1.59 -22.05 -13.71
C ALA A 12 -2.74 -21.14 -13.21
N LEU A 13 -3.99 -21.60 -13.27
CA LEU A 13 -5.14 -20.86 -12.74
C LEU A 13 -5.04 -20.62 -11.22
N THR A 14 -4.57 -21.62 -10.48
CA THR A 14 -4.35 -21.49 -9.03
C THR A 14 -3.24 -20.47 -8.71
N ALA A 15 -2.13 -20.49 -9.45
CA ALA A 15 -1.06 -19.53 -9.30
C ALA A 15 -1.51 -18.08 -9.61
N VAL A 16 -2.35 -17.90 -10.63
CA VAL A 16 -2.94 -16.60 -10.96
C VAL A 16 -3.88 -16.13 -9.84
N ALA A 17 -4.72 -17.01 -9.30
CA ALA A 17 -5.60 -16.67 -8.17
C ALA A 17 -4.80 -16.24 -6.91
N GLN A 18 -3.72 -16.96 -6.60
CA GLN A 18 -2.83 -16.63 -5.49
C GLN A 18 -2.09 -15.30 -5.70
N ALA A 19 -1.63 -15.02 -6.93
CA ALA A 19 -0.99 -13.75 -7.26
C ALA A 19 -1.95 -12.55 -7.11
N LEU A 20 -3.21 -12.71 -7.54
CA LEU A 20 -4.24 -11.69 -7.40
C LEU A 20 -4.61 -11.45 -5.93
N GLN A 21 -4.76 -12.51 -5.13
CA GLN A 21 -5.04 -12.41 -3.69
C GLN A 21 -3.86 -11.81 -2.92
N GLY A 22 -2.63 -12.26 -3.20
CA GLY A 22 -1.42 -11.73 -2.57
C GLY A 22 -1.22 -10.25 -2.84
N ASN A 23 -1.53 -9.79 -4.06
CA ASN A 23 -1.40 -8.38 -4.42
C ASN A 23 -2.47 -7.49 -3.76
N GLN A 24 -3.70 -7.97 -3.61
CA GLN A 24 -4.77 -7.25 -2.90
C GLN A 24 -4.47 -7.12 -1.39
N ASN A 25 -4.00 -8.20 -0.76
CA ASN A 25 -3.65 -8.19 0.67
C ASN A 25 -2.37 -7.39 0.97
N GLN A 26 -1.43 -7.31 0.02
CA GLN A 26 -0.20 -6.53 0.18
C GLN A 26 -0.38 -5.05 -0.15
N GLN A 27 -1.18 -4.67 -1.16
CA GLN A 27 -1.38 -3.24 -1.47
C GLN A 27 -2.32 -2.58 -0.46
N GLY A 28 -3.49 -3.17 -0.21
CA GLY A 28 -4.41 -2.66 0.82
C GLY A 28 -3.80 -2.72 2.22
N GLY A 29 -3.12 -3.82 2.56
CA GLY A 29 -2.50 -3.99 3.87
C GLY A 29 -1.26 -3.12 4.11
N ASN A 30 -0.44 -2.82 3.09
CA ASN A 30 0.73 -1.97 3.30
C ASN A 30 0.35 -0.50 3.39
N ASP A 31 -0.55 0.00 2.55
CA ASP A 31 -0.96 1.40 2.60
C ASP A 31 -1.82 1.70 3.84
N GLU A 32 -2.70 0.77 4.24
CA GLU A 32 -3.46 0.89 5.50
C GLU A 32 -2.51 0.87 6.71
N ARG A 33 -1.53 -0.05 6.75
CA ARG A 33 -0.51 -0.06 7.81
C ARG A 33 0.40 1.16 7.78
N ARG A 34 0.61 1.81 6.62
CA ARG A 34 1.36 3.07 6.52
C ARG A 34 0.55 4.21 7.13
N LEU A 35 -0.74 4.29 6.82
CA LEU A 35 -1.64 5.28 7.42
C LEU A 35 -1.77 5.08 8.94
N GLU A 36 -1.95 3.85 9.40
CA GLU A 36 -1.99 3.53 10.84
C GLU A 36 -0.71 3.96 11.57
N ARG A 37 0.47 3.66 10.98
CA ARG A 37 1.75 4.11 11.54
C ARG A 37 1.88 5.63 11.53
N PHE A 38 1.43 6.29 10.47
CA PHE A 38 1.46 7.74 10.35
C PHE A 38 0.58 8.39 11.41
N MET A 39 -0.67 7.95 11.56
CA MET A 39 -1.61 8.47 12.57
C MET A 39 -1.12 8.23 14.02
N LYS A 40 -0.47 7.08 14.28
CA LYS A 40 0.09 6.76 15.61
C LYS A 40 1.22 7.70 16.03
N GLN A 41 1.89 8.36 15.07
CA GLN A 41 2.95 9.32 15.36
C GLN A 41 2.44 10.75 15.58
N GLU A 42 1.11 10.95 15.57
CA GLU A 42 0.46 12.25 15.81
C GLU A 42 1.08 13.37 14.96
N PRO A 43 0.97 13.29 13.63
CA PRO A 43 1.66 14.19 12.73
C PRO A 43 1.20 15.64 12.95
N PRO A 44 2.10 16.62 12.79
CA PRO A 44 1.76 18.01 13.02
C PRO A 44 0.63 18.46 12.09
N LYS A 45 -0.30 19.25 12.62
CA LYS A 45 -1.38 19.83 11.82
C LYS A 45 -0.84 21.03 11.03
N PHE A 46 -1.20 21.11 9.77
CA PHE A 46 -0.92 22.31 8.97
C PHE A 46 -1.76 23.49 9.46
N ASP A 47 -1.10 24.55 9.90
CA ASP A 47 -1.74 25.79 10.40
C ASP A 47 -1.38 27.03 9.55
N GLY A 48 -0.58 26.86 8.50
CA GLY A 48 -0.01 27.94 7.68
C GLY A 48 -0.95 28.59 6.65
N GLY A 49 -2.23 28.24 6.63
CA GLY A 49 -3.21 28.81 5.69
C GLY A 49 -2.82 28.63 4.21
N HIS A 50 -2.70 29.74 3.46
CA HIS A 50 -2.31 29.71 2.04
C HIS A 50 -0.84 30.10 1.80
N ASN A 51 -0.01 30.15 2.84
CA ASN A 51 1.39 30.51 2.68
C ASN A 51 2.21 29.31 2.15
N PRO A 52 2.81 29.40 0.94
CA PRO A 52 3.59 28.31 0.38
C PRO A 52 4.85 27.96 1.21
N ASP A 53 5.45 28.95 1.89
CA ASP A 53 6.64 28.70 2.72
C ASP A 53 6.32 27.88 3.97
N ASP A 54 5.15 28.13 4.58
CA ASP A 54 4.71 27.37 5.75
C ASP A 54 4.26 25.96 5.35
N ALA A 55 3.70 25.80 4.14
CA ALA A 55 3.42 24.47 3.58
C ALA A 55 4.71 23.68 3.35
N TYR A 56 5.76 24.32 2.85
CA TYR A 56 7.05 23.66 2.65
C TYR A 56 7.68 23.20 3.97
N LYS A 57 7.67 24.04 5.01
CA LYS A 57 8.16 23.66 6.33
C LYS A 57 7.36 22.50 6.92
N TRP A 58 6.03 22.55 6.81
CA TRP A 58 5.16 21.47 7.29
C TRP A 58 5.44 20.13 6.60
N LEU A 59 5.71 20.14 5.28
CA LEU A 59 6.12 18.93 4.56
C LEU A 59 7.45 18.37 5.08
N GLN A 60 8.44 19.22 5.35
CA GLN A 60 9.72 18.79 5.93
C GLN A 60 9.55 18.13 7.31
N GLU A 61 8.60 18.62 8.12
CA GLU A 61 8.30 18.00 9.41
C GLU A 61 7.62 16.65 9.27
N ILE A 62 6.72 16.50 8.29
CA ILE A 62 6.04 15.23 7.98
C ILE A 62 6.98 14.18 7.39
N GLU A 63 7.94 14.57 6.55
CA GLU A 63 8.91 13.63 5.96
C GLU A 63 9.87 13.01 7.00
N ARG A 64 9.92 13.57 8.22
CA ARG A 64 10.75 13.06 9.33
C ARG A 64 10.05 11.99 10.19
N ILE A 65 8.78 11.70 9.90
CA ILE A 65 7.90 10.74 10.61
C ILE A 65 7.94 9.37 9.91
#